data_AF-J2H1F2-F1
#
_entry.id   AF-J2H1F2-F1
#
_cell.length_a   1.000
_cell.length_b   1.000
_cell.length_c   1.000
_cell.angle_alpha   90.00
_cell.angle_beta   90.00
_cell.angle_gamma   90.00
#
_symmetry.space_group_name_H-M   'P 1'
#
loop_
_entity.id
_entity.type
_entity.pdbx_description
1 polymer ?
#
loop_
_entity_poly.entity_id
_entity_poly.type
_entity_poly.pdbx_seq_one_letter_code
_entity_poly.pdbx_strand_id
1 'polypeptide(L)'
;MAAIIVAADAIRRANEAGLMNGYANGTFNPGGGITRAEMATIVYKYLGLNGDGMPNNFYDVPADHWATQIIAAVSKEGYLAGYPDGTFYPQKTLTRAETVTIINRLLNHSQLSMVIGQSWPDVPPSHWAYKDIEAATKK
;
A
#
# COMPACT_ATOMS: atom_id res chain seq x y z
N MET A 1 -9.06 20.37 17.32
CA MET A 1 -8.03 21.23 16.70
C MET A 1 -6.72 20.49 16.40
N ALA A 2 -6.22 19.60 17.29
CA ALA A 2 -4.95 18.88 17.09
C ALA A 2 -4.93 17.91 15.87
N ALA A 3 -6.01 17.18 15.59
CA ALA A 3 -6.05 16.21 14.49
C ALA A 3 -5.91 16.86 13.09
N ILE A 4 -6.44 18.08 12.90
CA ILE A 4 -6.35 18.82 11.62
C ILE A 4 -4.92 19.26 11.35
N ILE A 5 -4.19 19.69 12.40
CA ILE A 5 -2.79 20.14 12.29
C ILE A 5 -1.88 18.96 11.94
N VAL A 6 -2.08 17.79 12.55
CA VAL A 6 -1.27 16.59 12.29
C VAL A 6 -1.48 16.06 10.87
N ALA A 7 -2.72 16.02 10.38
CA ALA A 7 -3.00 15.57 9.02
C ALA A 7 -2.38 16.51 7.98
N ALA A 8 -2.49 17.83 8.17
CA ALA A 8 -1.89 18.82 7.28
C ALA A 8 -0.36 18.66 7.18
N ASP A 9 0.32 18.46 8.31
CA ASP A 9 1.77 18.24 8.31
C ASP A 9 2.17 16.92 7.63
N ALA A 10 1.44 15.83 7.90
CA ALA A 10 1.70 14.54 7.26
C ALA A 10 1.51 14.61 5.73
N ILE A 11 0.46 15.28 5.27
CA ILE A 11 0.21 15.51 3.83
C ILE A 11 1.35 16.31 3.22
N ARG A 12 1.75 17.41 3.85
CA ARG A 12 2.87 18.25 3.39
C ARG A 12 4.14 17.43 3.26
N ARG A 13 4.50 16.64 4.28
CA ARG A 13 5.71 15.81 4.26
C ARG A 13 5.66 14.72 3.18
N ALA A 14 4.50 14.09 2.97
CA ALA A 14 4.33 13.08 1.92
C ALA A 14 4.45 13.70 0.51
N ASN A 15 3.97 14.93 0.34
CA ASN A 15 4.10 15.69 -0.90
C ASN A 15 5.54 16.14 -1.15
N GLU A 16 6.21 16.71 -0.14
CA GLU A 16 7.62 17.13 -0.21
C GLU A 16 8.56 15.94 -0.51
N ALA A 17 8.24 14.75 0.01
CA ALA A 17 8.95 13.50 -0.30
C ALA A 17 8.59 12.93 -1.69
N GLY A 18 7.68 13.57 -2.43
CA GLY A 18 7.21 13.13 -3.75
C GLY A 18 6.30 11.90 -3.75
N LEU A 19 5.98 11.34 -2.59
CA LEU A 19 5.23 10.08 -2.43
C LEU A 19 3.77 10.26 -2.83
N MET A 20 3.14 11.38 -2.44
CA MET A 20 1.74 11.69 -2.72
C MET A 20 1.58 13.10 -3.29
N ASN A 21 1.35 13.18 -4.61
CA ASN A 21 1.31 14.46 -5.34
C ASN A 21 -0.11 14.98 -5.62
N GLY A 22 -1.14 14.24 -5.19
CA GLY A 22 -2.53 14.52 -5.57
C GLY A 22 -2.83 14.17 -7.03
N TYR A 23 -3.99 14.60 -7.48
CA TYR A 23 -4.52 14.33 -8.82
C TYR A 23 -4.22 15.49 -9.77
N ALA A 24 -4.28 15.22 -11.08
CA ALA A 24 -4.05 16.21 -12.13
C ALA A 24 -4.99 17.43 -12.05
N ASN A 25 -6.16 17.30 -11.43
CA ASN A 25 -7.11 18.40 -11.21
C ASN A 25 -6.76 19.30 -10.01
N GLY A 26 -5.59 19.11 -9.38
CA GLY A 26 -5.12 19.91 -8.25
C GLY A 26 -5.68 19.51 -6.89
N THR A 27 -6.43 18.41 -6.80
CA THR A 27 -7.01 17.92 -5.53
C THR A 27 -6.13 16.84 -4.89
N PHE A 28 -6.17 16.74 -3.55
CA PHE A 28 -5.51 15.66 -2.81
C PHE A 28 -6.46 14.52 -2.40
N ASN A 29 -7.76 14.80 -2.29
CA ASN A 29 -8.79 13.88 -1.79
C ASN A 29 -8.47 13.25 -0.40
N PRO A 30 -8.28 14.05 0.66
CA PRO A 30 -7.83 13.55 1.97
C PRO A 30 -8.84 12.64 2.69
N GLY A 31 -10.11 12.64 2.29
CA GLY A 31 -11.15 11.74 2.82
C GLY A 31 -11.35 10.47 1.99
N GLY A 32 -10.66 10.34 0.86
CA GLY A 32 -10.75 9.18 -0.01
C GLY A 32 -9.98 7.98 0.52
N GLY A 33 -10.42 6.78 0.12
CA GLY A 33 -9.59 5.58 0.26
C GLY A 33 -8.45 5.59 -0.75
N ILE A 34 -7.41 4.80 -0.49
CA ILE A 34 -6.28 4.61 -1.40
C ILE A 34 -6.53 3.35 -2.24
N THR A 35 -6.47 3.50 -3.55
CA THR A 35 -6.54 2.37 -4.49
C THR A 35 -5.25 1.56 -4.48
N ARG A 36 -5.31 0.31 -4.95
CA ARG A 36 -4.13 -0.55 -5.08
C ARG A 36 -3.06 0.04 -5.99
N ALA A 37 -3.43 0.68 -7.09
CA ALA A 37 -2.49 1.36 -7.99
C ALA A 37 -1.82 2.59 -7.33
N GLU A 38 -2.56 3.37 -6.55
CA GLU A 38 -2.00 4.50 -5.80
C GLU A 38 -1.03 4.02 -4.72
N MET A 39 -1.36 2.94 -3.99
CA MET A 39 -0.43 2.35 -3.02
C MET A 39 0.82 1.78 -3.70
N ALA A 40 0.67 1.10 -4.83
CA ALA A 40 1.82 0.65 -5.62
C ALA A 40 2.73 1.84 -6.00
N THR A 41 2.14 2.98 -6.37
CA THR A 41 2.89 4.19 -6.70
C THR A 41 3.67 4.74 -5.51
N ILE A 42 3.08 4.73 -4.32
CA ILE A 42 3.75 5.16 -3.09
C ILE A 42 4.96 4.26 -2.81
N VAL A 43 4.78 2.94 -2.89
CA VAL A 43 5.85 1.95 -2.67
C VAL A 43 6.96 2.10 -3.71
N TYR A 44 6.60 2.19 -5.00
CA TYR A 44 7.53 2.38 -6.11
C TYR A 44 8.43 3.60 -5.89
N LYS A 45 7.83 4.73 -5.53
CA LYS A 45 8.55 5.98 -5.28
C LYS A 45 9.40 5.92 -4.01
N TYR A 46 8.86 5.36 -2.93
CA TYR A 46 9.58 5.23 -1.67
C TYR A 46 10.88 4.43 -1.83
N LEU A 47 10.82 3.35 -2.62
CA LEU A 47 11.96 2.48 -2.87
C LEU A 47 12.86 2.96 -4.03
N GLY A 48 12.44 4.00 -4.78
CA GLY A 48 13.16 4.46 -5.96
C GLY A 48 13.27 3.40 -7.06
N LEU A 49 12.23 2.58 -7.23
CA LEU A 49 12.23 1.52 -8.24
C LEU A 49 12.25 2.09 -9.66
N ASN A 50 12.69 1.25 -10.61
CA ASN A 50 12.53 1.49 -12.04
C ASN A 50 11.69 0.37 -12.64
N GLY A 51 10.59 0.71 -13.32
CA GLY A 51 9.72 -0.23 -14.00
C GLY A 51 9.93 -0.32 -15.52
N ASP A 52 10.84 0.47 -16.11
CA ASP A 52 10.97 0.57 -17.56
C ASP A 52 11.20 -0.80 -18.22
N GLY A 53 10.33 -1.14 -19.18
CA GLY A 53 10.40 -2.38 -19.93
C GLY A 53 10.01 -3.63 -19.15
N MET A 54 9.47 -3.50 -17.93
CA MET A 54 8.99 -4.67 -17.19
C MET A 54 7.71 -5.25 -17.82
N PRO A 55 7.60 -6.59 -17.90
CA PRO A 55 6.41 -7.21 -18.45
C PRO A 55 5.23 -7.00 -17.50
N ASN A 56 4.10 -6.63 -18.08
CA ASN A 56 2.84 -6.65 -17.37
C ASN A 56 2.28 -8.09 -17.34
N ASN A 57 2.08 -8.61 -16.13
CA ASN A 57 1.57 -9.96 -15.90
C ASN A 57 0.09 -9.99 -15.50
N PHE A 58 -0.60 -8.84 -15.53
CA PHE A 58 -1.98 -8.70 -15.07
C PHE A 58 -2.91 -8.32 -16.21
N TYR A 59 -3.93 -9.14 -16.46
CA TYR A 59 -4.84 -8.93 -17.60
C TYR A 59 -5.82 -7.78 -17.40
N ASP A 60 -6.07 -7.37 -16.16
CA ASP A 60 -6.94 -6.24 -15.81
C ASP A 60 -6.16 -4.90 -15.70
N VAL A 61 -4.88 -4.91 -16.09
CA VAL A 61 -4.04 -3.72 -16.20
C VAL A 61 -3.72 -3.53 -17.68
N PRO A 62 -4.42 -2.63 -18.41
CA PRO A 62 -4.11 -2.34 -19.80
C PRO A 62 -2.67 -1.82 -19.99
N ALA A 63 -2.05 -2.08 -21.14
CA ALA A 63 -0.67 -1.65 -21.40
C ALA A 63 -0.47 -0.12 -21.33
N ASP A 64 -1.52 0.64 -21.65
CA ASP A 64 -1.58 2.11 -21.61
C ASP A 64 -2.06 2.67 -20.26
N HIS A 65 -2.36 1.81 -19.27
CA HIS A 65 -2.70 2.26 -17.93
C HIS A 65 -1.49 2.97 -17.28
N TRP A 66 -1.74 4.13 -16.66
CA TRP A 66 -0.70 5.00 -16.08
C TRP A 66 0.20 4.29 -15.04
N ALA A 67 -0.33 3.26 -14.39
CA ALA A 67 0.37 2.48 -13.37
C ALA A 67 0.99 1.17 -13.87
N THR A 68 0.96 0.85 -15.17
CA THR A 68 1.37 -0.49 -15.66
C THR A 68 2.78 -0.86 -15.25
N GLN A 69 3.76 0.01 -15.53
CA GLN A 69 5.16 -0.24 -15.18
C GLN A 69 5.41 -0.16 -13.67
N ILE A 70 4.65 0.68 -12.97
CA ILE A 70 4.68 0.79 -11.50
C ILE A 70 4.25 -0.53 -10.88
N ILE A 71 3.09 -1.05 -11.29
CA ILE A 71 2.52 -2.31 -10.81
C ILE A 71 3.46 -3.48 -11.12
N ALA A 72 4.00 -3.53 -12.34
CA ALA A 72 4.96 -4.56 -12.73
C ALA A 72 6.20 -4.56 -11.82
N ALA A 73 6.80 -3.41 -11.56
CA ALA A 73 7.96 -3.28 -10.69
C ALA A 73 7.68 -3.69 -9.25
N VAL A 74 6.61 -3.16 -8.65
CA VAL A 74 6.31 -3.39 -7.24
C VAL A 74 5.88 -4.84 -7.01
N SER A 75 5.23 -5.47 -7.99
CA SER A 75 4.90 -6.90 -7.95
C SER A 75 6.14 -7.77 -8.10
N LYS A 76 7.09 -7.40 -8.98
CA LYS A 76 8.33 -8.15 -9.17
C LYS A 76 9.18 -8.17 -7.90
N GLU A 77 9.24 -7.04 -7.20
CA GLU A 77 9.95 -6.91 -5.91
C GLU A 77 9.17 -7.51 -4.72
N GLY A 78 7.94 -8.00 -4.95
CA GLY A 78 7.17 -8.73 -3.93
C GLY A 78 6.46 -7.86 -2.88
N TYR A 79 6.43 -6.54 -3.05
CA TYR A 79 5.77 -5.65 -2.08
C TYR A 79 4.24 -5.66 -2.22
N LEU A 80 3.74 -5.61 -3.46
CA LEU A 80 2.31 -5.76 -3.79
C LEU A 80 2.13 -6.79 -4.90
N ALA A 81 1.72 -8.00 -4.54
CA ALA A 81 1.32 -9.03 -5.49
C ALA A 81 -0.10 -8.80 -6.02
N GLY A 82 -0.37 -9.33 -7.20
CA GLY A 82 -1.74 -9.56 -7.68
C GLY A 82 -2.40 -10.77 -7.02
N TYR A 83 -3.56 -11.14 -7.52
CA TYR A 83 -4.37 -12.23 -7.01
C TYR A 83 -4.10 -13.53 -7.80
N PRO A 84 -4.41 -14.71 -7.24
CA PRO A 84 -4.19 -16.00 -7.92
C PRO A 84 -4.95 -16.15 -9.23
N ASP A 85 -5.99 -15.34 -9.46
CA ASP A 85 -6.75 -15.31 -10.70
C ASP A 85 -5.99 -14.65 -11.86
N GLY A 86 -4.88 -13.94 -11.59
CA GLY A 86 -4.09 -13.21 -12.58
C GLY A 86 -4.44 -11.71 -12.66
N THR A 87 -5.27 -11.18 -11.76
CA THR A 87 -5.58 -9.75 -11.68
C THR A 87 -4.69 -8.99 -10.71
N PHE A 88 -4.65 -7.68 -10.86
CA PHE A 88 -4.14 -6.77 -9.85
C PHE A 88 -5.24 -5.97 -9.13
N TYR A 89 -6.41 -5.77 -9.73
CA TYR A 89 -7.47 -4.85 -9.31
C TYR A 89 -6.97 -3.43 -9.01
N PRO A 90 -6.41 -2.70 -10.00
CA PRO A 90 -5.76 -1.41 -9.76
C PRO A 90 -6.64 -0.39 -9.05
N GLN A 91 -7.95 -0.39 -9.36
CA GLN A 91 -8.90 0.59 -8.82
C GLN A 91 -9.61 0.15 -7.54
N LYS A 92 -9.33 -1.07 -7.05
CA LYS A 92 -9.88 -1.54 -5.78
C LYS A 92 -9.23 -0.76 -4.63
N THR A 93 -10.05 -0.21 -3.76
CA THR A 93 -9.60 0.40 -2.50
C THR A 93 -9.02 -0.67 -1.57
N LEU A 94 -7.89 -0.34 -0.94
CA LEU A 94 -7.26 -1.21 0.06
C LEU A 94 -8.05 -1.22 1.37
N THR A 95 -8.18 -2.41 1.95
CA THR A 95 -8.61 -2.58 3.33
C THR A 95 -7.49 -2.21 4.30
N ARG A 96 -7.83 -1.91 5.56
CA ARG A 96 -6.84 -1.63 6.61
C ARG A 96 -5.84 -2.78 6.80
N ALA A 97 -6.32 -4.03 6.68
CA ALA A 97 -5.49 -5.23 6.76
C ALA A 97 -4.49 -5.31 5.59
N GLU A 98 -4.92 -5.08 4.35
CA GLU A 98 -4.01 -5.04 3.21
C GLU A 98 -2.97 -3.92 3.37
N THR A 99 -3.40 -2.72 3.74
CA THR A 99 -2.51 -1.57 3.97
C THR A 99 -1.42 -1.86 5.00
N VAL A 100 -1.75 -2.45 6.15
CA VAL A 100 -0.75 -2.71 7.19
C VAL A 100 0.27 -3.78 6.75
N THR A 101 -0.18 -4.81 6.03
CA THR A 101 0.74 -5.85 5.53
C THR A 101 1.75 -5.29 4.53
N ILE A 102 1.33 -4.33 3.70
CA ILE A 102 2.21 -3.64 2.75
C ILE A 102 3.22 -2.77 3.51
N ILE A 103 2.76 -1.98 4.48
CA ILE A 103 3.64 -1.10 5.27
C ILE A 103 4.67 -1.90 6.06
N ASN A 104 4.27 -3.03 6.67
CA ASN A 104 5.20 -3.91 7.38
C ASN A 104 6.31 -4.43 6.46
N ARG A 105 5.96 -4.91 5.26
CA ARG A 105 6.95 -5.31 4.25
C ARG A 105 7.88 -4.17 3.87
N LEU A 106 7.33 -2.98 3.65
CA LEU A 106 8.09 -1.80 3.25
C LEU A 106 9.14 -1.39 4.30
N LEU A 107 8.78 -1.49 5.58
CA LEU A 107 9.62 -1.10 6.70
C LEU A 107 10.52 -2.23 7.21
N ASN A 108 10.56 -3.39 6.53
CA ASN A 108 11.17 -4.63 7.03
C ASN A 108 10.72 -4.97 8.46
N HIS A 109 9.49 -4.59 8.81
CA HIS A 109 8.90 -4.92 10.08
C HIS A 109 8.44 -6.38 10.01
N SER A 110 9.28 -7.27 10.55
CA SER A 110 9.02 -8.70 10.51
C SER A 110 7.71 -9.04 11.22
N GLN A 111 6.90 -9.90 10.60
CA GLN A 111 5.78 -10.52 11.30
C GLN A 111 6.26 -11.17 12.60
N LEU A 112 5.46 -11.04 13.66
CA LEU A 112 5.78 -11.68 14.93
C LEU A 112 5.83 -13.20 14.74
N SER A 113 6.95 -13.81 15.13
CA SER A 113 7.13 -15.26 15.14
C SER A 113 6.16 -15.95 16.10
N MET A 114 5.86 -15.28 17.22
CA MET A 114 4.86 -15.67 18.20
C MET A 114 4.05 -14.44 18.63
N VAL A 115 2.72 -14.56 18.63
CA VAL A 115 1.82 -13.55 19.19
C VAL A 115 1.25 -14.10 20.49
N ILE A 116 1.56 -13.44 21.62
CA ILE A 116 0.92 -13.75 22.91
C ILE A 116 -0.24 -12.77 23.12
N GLY A 117 -1.46 -13.31 23.19
CA GLY A 117 -2.70 -12.55 23.35
C GLY A 117 -3.23 -11.90 22.07
N GLN A 118 -4.54 -11.67 22.02
CA GLN A 118 -5.24 -10.96 20.93
C GLN A 118 -5.44 -9.49 21.34
N SER A 119 -4.87 -8.56 20.59
CA SER A 119 -5.04 -7.13 20.86
C SER A 119 -6.39 -6.60 20.36
N TRP A 120 -6.97 -7.21 19.32
CA TRP A 120 -8.18 -6.73 18.65
C TRP A 120 -9.27 -7.80 18.60
N PRO A 121 -10.45 -7.59 19.22
CA PRO A 121 -11.50 -8.61 19.31
C PRO A 121 -12.09 -9.01 17.95
N ASP A 122 -12.02 -8.14 16.95
CA ASP A 122 -12.50 -8.33 15.58
C ASP A 122 -11.43 -8.96 14.64
N VAL A 123 -10.24 -9.26 15.14
CA VAL A 123 -9.17 -9.91 14.38
C VAL A 123 -8.83 -11.27 15.01
N PRO A 124 -9.56 -12.34 14.65
CA PRO A 124 -9.29 -13.67 15.21
C PRO A 124 -7.90 -14.17 14.77
N PRO A 125 -7.26 -15.08 15.54
CA PRO A 125 -5.96 -15.64 15.18
C PRO A 125 -5.89 -16.34 13.81
N SER A 126 -7.04 -16.77 13.28
CA SER A 126 -7.18 -17.35 11.94
C SER A 126 -7.23 -16.33 10.81
N HIS A 127 -7.36 -15.04 11.11
CA HIS A 127 -7.37 -13.98 10.10
C HIS A 127 -6.00 -13.94 9.41
N TRP A 128 -5.99 -13.89 8.07
CA TRP A 128 -4.77 -13.98 7.26
C TRP A 128 -3.72 -12.90 7.62
N ALA A 129 -4.17 -11.70 8.00
CA ALA A 129 -3.30 -10.59 8.41
C ALA A 129 -3.06 -10.50 9.93
N TYR A 130 -3.46 -11.50 10.73
CA TYR A 130 -3.41 -11.44 12.20
C TYR A 130 -2.01 -11.04 12.72
N LYS A 131 -0.96 -11.72 12.23
CA LYS A 131 0.42 -11.45 12.64
C LYS A 131 0.90 -10.05 12.25
N ASP A 132 0.52 -9.57 11.07
CA ASP A 132 0.89 -8.23 10.60
C ASP A 132 0.19 -7.13 11.41
N ILE A 133 -1.09 -7.33 11.71
CA ILE A 133 -1.88 -6.41 12.53
C ILE A 133 -1.29 -6.36 13.95
N GLU A 134 -0.98 -7.52 14.54
CA GLU A 134 -0.39 -7.59 15.88
C GLU A 134 1.01 -6.98 15.93
N ALA A 135 1.86 -7.23 14.92
CA ALA A 135 3.19 -6.61 14.79
C ALA A 135 3.10 -5.09 14.72
N ALA A 136 2.15 -4.55 13.95
CA ALA A 136 1.93 -3.11 13.87
C ALA A 136 1.30 -2.49 15.14
N THR A 137 0.72 -3.33 16.02
CA THR A 137 0.08 -2.88 17.26
C THR A 137 1.05 -2.82 18.42
N LYS A 138 1.95 -3.80 18.52
CA LYS A 138 2.88 -3.95 19.63
C LYS A 138 4.18 -3.21 19.28
N LYS A 139 4.49 -2.17 20.05
CA LYS A 139 5.73 -1.40 19.91
C LYS A 139 6.94 -2.15 20.44
#